data_AF-A0A534JHW5-F1
#
_entry.id   AF-A0A534JHW5-F1
#
_cell.length_a   1.000
_cell.length_b   1.000
_cell.length_c   1.000
_cell.angle_alpha   90.00
_cell.angle_beta   90.00
_cell.angle_gamma   90.00
#
_symmetry.space_group_name_H-M   'P 1'
#
loop_
_entity.id
_entity.type
_entity.pdbx_description
1 polymer ?
#
loop_
_entity_poly.entity_id
_entity_poly.type
_entity_poly.pdbx_seq_one_letter_code
_entity_poly.pdbx_strand_id
1 'polypeptide(L)'
;SELGLSQTVHAEALRIIKEIEAADPSASLSPIGTAASAIYLASLSQGERRPQKAIAKVAGVSEVTLRNRFRFMDEKYMETLVLPRGRVPRAQPGVGR
;
A
#
# COMPACT_ATOMS: atom_id res chain seq x y z
N SER A 1 -7.43 15.54 5.89
CA SER A 1 -7.57 14.20 5.27
C SER A 1 -8.39 13.28 6.16
N GLU A 2 -9.27 12.47 5.58
CA GLU A 2 -10.16 11.53 6.31
C GLU A 2 -9.42 10.47 7.16
N LEU A 3 -8.16 10.16 6.82
CA LEU A 3 -7.32 9.22 7.57
C LEU A 3 -6.42 9.89 8.63
N GLY A 4 -6.45 11.22 8.77
CA GLY A 4 -5.57 11.95 9.68
C GLY A 4 -4.09 11.63 9.48
N LEU A 5 -3.66 11.44 8.23
CA LEU A 5 -2.28 11.18 7.85
C LEU A 5 -1.56 12.51 7.58
N SER A 6 -0.28 12.58 7.90
CA SER A 6 0.56 13.74 7.64
C SER A 6 0.81 13.96 6.14
N GLN A 7 1.26 15.17 5.80
CA GLN A 7 1.66 15.50 4.42
C GLN A 7 2.85 14.65 3.94
N THR A 8 3.74 14.22 4.84
CA THR A 8 4.85 13.33 4.49
C THR A 8 4.35 11.96 4.06
N VAL A 9 3.34 11.39 4.73
CA VAL A 9 2.67 10.15 4.28
C VAL A 9 2.02 10.34 2.92
N HIS A 10 1.36 11.47 2.68
CA HIS A 10 0.73 11.76 1.38
C HIS A 10 1.77 11.85 0.25
N ALA A 11 2.89 12.54 0.49
CA ALA A 11 3.98 12.65 -0.48
C ALA A 11 4.63 11.28 -0.77
N GLU A 12 4.85 10.49 0.27
CA GLU A 12 5.42 9.15 0.14
C GLU A 12 4.47 8.20 -0.60
N ALA A 13 3.15 8.28 -0.36
CA ALA A 13 2.16 7.51 -1.10
C ALA A 13 2.18 7.84 -2.60
N LEU A 14 2.29 9.13 -2.96
CA LEU A 14 2.41 9.55 -4.36
C LEU A 14 3.70 9.06 -5.01
N ARG A 15 4.80 9.03 -4.26
CA ARG A 15 6.07 8.47 -4.72
C ARG A 15 5.93 6.97 -5.01
N ILE A 16 5.36 6.21 -4.07
CA ILE A 16 5.10 4.78 -4.22
C ILE A 16 4.25 4.50 -5.47
N ILE A 17 3.17 5.25 -5.70
CA ILE A 17 2.32 5.08 -6.89
C ILE A 17 3.13 5.24 -8.18
N LYS A 18 3.96 6.29 -8.28
CA LYS A 18 4.80 6.53 -9.47
C LYS A 18 5.82 5.41 -9.69
N GLU A 19 6.44 4.93 -8.62
CA GLU A 19 7.40 3.82 -8.70
C GLU A 19 6.73 2.52 -9.14
N ILE A 20 5.50 2.26 -8.67
CA ILE A 20 4.69 1.12 -9.11
C ILE A 20 4.30 1.25 -10.58
N GLU A 21 3.78 2.41 -11.00
CA GLU A 21 3.37 2.64 -12.39
C GLU A 21 4.55 2.50 -13.37
N ALA A 22 5.76 2.90 -12.95
CA ALA A 22 6.98 2.72 -13.72
C ALA A 22 7.43 1.25 -13.79
N ALA A 23 7.23 0.46 -12.72
CA ALA A 23 7.64 -0.93 -12.63
C ALA A 23 6.62 -1.92 -13.24
N ASP A 24 5.33 -1.59 -13.20
CA ASP A 24 4.22 -2.40 -13.68
C ASP A 24 3.10 -1.53 -14.27
N PRO A 25 3.03 -1.41 -15.62
CA PRO A 25 1.97 -0.67 -16.30
C PRO A 25 0.55 -1.20 -16.01
N SER A 26 0.42 -2.45 -15.55
CA SER A 26 -0.89 -3.04 -15.21
C SER A 26 -1.51 -2.43 -13.94
N ALA A 27 -0.72 -1.71 -13.13
CA ALA A 27 -1.20 -0.97 -11.96
C ALA A 27 -2.27 0.09 -12.32
N SER A 28 -2.21 0.61 -13.54
CA SER A 28 -3.18 1.55 -14.13
C SER A 28 -4.60 0.98 -14.21
N LEU A 29 -4.76 -0.35 -14.23
CA LEU A 29 -6.06 -1.03 -14.35
C LEU A 29 -6.88 -0.98 -13.06
N SER A 30 -6.29 -0.53 -11.94
CA SER A 30 -7.01 -0.38 -10.67
C SER A 30 -6.49 0.81 -9.87
N PRO A 31 -6.72 2.06 -10.35
CA PRO A 31 -6.14 3.27 -9.74
C PRO A 31 -6.46 3.40 -8.25
N ILE A 32 -7.70 3.08 -7.86
CA ILE A 32 -8.17 3.18 -6.47
C ILE A 32 -7.49 2.12 -5.58
N GLY A 33 -7.36 0.89 -6.09
CA GLY A 33 -6.69 -0.19 -5.35
C GLY A 33 -5.20 0.10 -5.15
N THR A 34 -4.53 0.57 -6.21
CA THR A 34 -3.12 0.98 -6.19
C THR A 34 -2.91 2.14 -5.21
N ALA A 35 -3.74 3.18 -5.28
CA ALA A 35 -3.66 4.32 -4.36
C ALA A 35 -3.88 3.90 -2.89
N ALA A 36 -4.87 3.04 -2.61
CA ALA A 36 -5.14 2.55 -1.27
C ALA A 36 -3.98 1.74 -0.69
N SER A 37 -3.36 0.87 -1.49
CA SER A 37 -2.18 0.10 -1.08
C SER A 37 -0.96 0.98 -0.88
N ALA A 38 -0.73 1.98 -1.75
CA ALA A 38 0.35 2.93 -1.61
C ALA A 38 0.23 3.78 -0.33
N ILE A 39 -0.98 4.23 0.00
CA ILE A 39 -1.27 4.92 1.27
C ILE A 39 -0.97 4.02 2.46
N TYR A 40 -1.34 2.74 2.39
CA TYR A 40 -1.02 1.78 3.46
C TYR A 40 0.49 1.61 3.65
N LEU A 41 1.24 1.42 2.56
CA LEU A 41 2.71 1.31 2.59
C LEU A 41 3.38 2.58 3.11
N ALA A 42 2.97 3.75 2.62
CA ALA A 42 3.47 5.03 3.10
C ALA A 42 3.21 5.21 4.60
N SER A 43 2.01 4.86 5.07
CA SER A 43 1.66 4.94 6.49
C SER A 43 2.51 4.01 7.35
N LEU A 44 2.90 2.84 6.83
CA LEU A 44 3.80 1.91 7.49
C LEU A 44 5.23 2.45 7.55
N SER A 45 5.74 2.94 6.41
CA SER A 45 7.09 3.51 6.26
C SER A 45 7.31 4.71 7.18
N GLN A 46 6.32 5.59 7.31
CA GLN A 46 6.39 6.79 8.15
C GLN A 46 5.99 6.54 9.62
N GLY A 47 5.64 5.30 10.00
CA GLY A 47 5.23 4.97 11.37
C GLY A 47 3.81 5.45 11.75
N GLU A 48 3.04 6.01 10.82
CA GLU A 48 1.66 6.48 10.98
C GLU A 48 0.62 5.42 10.58
N ARG A 49 0.87 4.15 10.94
CA ARG A 49 0.08 3.01 10.48
C ARG A 49 -1.41 3.22 10.69
N ARG A 50 -2.19 3.08 9.61
CA ARG A 50 -3.66 2.97 9.68
C ARG A 50 -4.12 1.53 9.40
N PRO A 51 -5.23 1.08 10.00
CA PRO A 51 -5.80 -0.23 9.70
C PRO A 51 -6.23 -0.32 8.23
N GLN A 52 -6.02 -1.48 7.59
CA GLN A 52 -6.45 -1.70 6.19
C GLN A 52 -7.95 -1.46 6.01
N LYS A 53 -8.78 -1.85 6.98
CA LYS A 53 -10.21 -1.55 7.02
C LYS A 53 -10.53 -0.05 6.95
N ALA A 54 -9.77 0.78 7.65
CA ALA A 54 -9.98 2.22 7.65
C ALA A 54 -9.62 2.83 6.28
N ILE A 55 -8.51 2.37 5.70
CA ILE A 55 -8.05 2.80 4.38
C ILE A 55 -9.02 2.35 3.29
N ALA A 56 -9.47 1.09 3.33
CA ALA A 56 -10.45 0.54 2.39
C ALA A 56 -11.78 1.31 2.44
N LYS A 57 -12.25 1.66 3.65
CA LYS A 57 -13.44 2.48 3.85
C LYS A 57 -13.31 3.86 3.22
N VAL A 58 -12.20 4.55 3.44
CA VAL A 58 -11.94 5.90 2.87
C VAL A 58 -11.77 5.84 1.35
N ALA A 59 -11.10 4.79 0.85
CA ALA A 59 -10.90 4.59 -0.58
C ALA A 59 -12.15 4.06 -1.31
N GLY A 60 -13.24 3.73 -0.60
CA GLY A 60 -14.44 3.18 -1.21
C GLY A 60 -14.26 1.79 -1.82
N VAL A 61 -13.29 1.00 -1.34
CA VAL A 61 -13.00 -0.35 -1.83
C VAL A 61 -13.18 -1.39 -0.72
N SER A 62 -13.32 -2.66 -1.11
CA SER A 62 -13.30 -3.75 -0.14
C SER A 62 -11.90 -3.99 0.42
N GLU A 63 -11.80 -4.49 1.65
CA GLU A 63 -10.51 -4.94 2.22
C GLU A 63 -9.85 -6.02 1.35
N VAL A 64 -10.65 -6.85 0.67
CA VAL A 64 -10.16 -7.88 -0.25
C VAL A 64 -9.51 -7.26 -1.48
N THR A 65 -10.09 -6.19 -2.04
CA THR A 65 -9.52 -5.44 -3.17
C THR A 65 -8.17 -4.85 -2.78
N LEU A 66 -8.09 -4.24 -1.59
CA LEU A 66 -6.85 -3.66 -1.05
C LEU A 66 -5.79 -4.75 -0.85
N ARG A 67 -6.14 -5.90 -0.26
CA ARG A 67 -5.24 -7.03 -0.02
C ARG A 67 -4.75 -7.70 -1.31
N ASN A 68 -5.63 -7.89 -2.28
CA ASN A 68 -5.27 -8.52 -3.55
C ASN A 68 -4.26 -7.65 -4.31
N ARG A 69 -4.41 -6.32 -4.28
CA ARG A 69 -3.42 -5.41 -4.87
C ARG A 69 -2.14 -5.34 -4.06
N PHE A 70 -2.25 -5.31 -2.74
CA PHE A 70 -1.09 -5.36 -1.84
C PHE A 70 -0.19 -6.55 -2.16
N ARG A 71 -0.72 -7.75 -2.37
CA ARG A 71 0.06 -8.96 -2.68
C ARG A 71 0.94 -8.83 -3.93
N PHE A 72 0.45 -8.16 -4.97
CA PHE A 72 1.23 -7.94 -6.20
C PHE A 72 2.30 -6.86 -6.05
N MET A 73 2.06 -5.86 -5.18
CA MET A 73 3.04 -4.82 -4.86
C MET A 73 4.10 -5.30 -3.88
N ASP A 74 3.72 -6.13 -2.90
CA ASP A 74 4.56 -6.60 -1.82
C ASP A 74 5.82 -7.24 -2.38
N GLU A 75 5.73 -8.22 -3.29
CA GLU A 75 6.89 -9.06 -3.63
C GLU A 75 8.10 -8.28 -4.19
N LYS A 76 7.89 -7.35 -5.14
CA LYS A 76 8.99 -6.54 -5.71
C LYS A 76 9.32 -5.28 -4.91
N TYR A 77 8.35 -4.67 -4.25
CA TYR A 77 8.57 -3.42 -3.50
C TYR A 77 9.07 -3.67 -2.08
N MET A 78 8.74 -4.82 -1.46
CA MET A 78 9.30 -5.27 -0.17
C MET A 78 10.82 -5.40 -0.21
N GLU A 79 11.39 -5.83 -1.34
CA GLU A 79 12.84 -6.00 -1.49
C GLU A 79 13.59 -4.67 -1.39
N THR A 80 12.94 -3.57 -1.79
CA THR A 80 13.52 -2.22 -1.79
C THR A 80 13.08 -1.38 -0.59
N LEU A 81 11.96 -1.73 0.06
CA LEU A 81 11.38 -0.96 1.16
C LEU A 81 12.05 -1.29 2.51
N VAL A 82 12.90 -0.37 2.98
CA VAL A 82 13.44 -0.43 4.34
C VAL A 82 12.43 0.13 5.33
N LEU A 83 11.67 -0.73 6.01
CA LEU A 83 10.77 -0.31 7.08
C LEU A 83 11.54 0.08 8.36
N PRO A 84 11.09 1.11 9.11
CA PRO A 84 11.61 1.39 10.43
C PRO A 84 11.48 0.14 11.32
N ARG A 85 12.60 -0.26 11.96
CA ARG A 85 12.74 -1.41 12.88
C ARG A 85 12.94 -2.80 12.25
N GLY A 86 13.38 -2.89 10.99
CA GLY A 86 13.83 -4.19 10.43
C GLY A 86 12.74 -5.26 10.36
N ARG A 87 11.47 -4.86 10.39
CA ARG A 87 10.35 -5.79 10.16
C ARG A 87 10.06 -5.81 8.67
N VAL A 88 10.35 -6.93 8.02
CA VAL A 88 9.74 -7.24 6.73
C VAL A 88 8.25 -7.50 7.00
N PRO A 89 7.31 -6.82 6.33
CA PRO A 89 5.92 -7.25 6.33
C PRO A 89 5.89 -8.71 5.94
N ARG A 90 5.32 -9.54 6.82
CA ARG A 90 5.08 -10.93 6.48
C ARG A 90 4.16 -10.91 5.27
N ALA A 91 4.68 -11.35 4.12
CA ALA A 91 3.84 -11.80 3.02
C ALA A 91 2.77 -12.69 3.65
N GLN A 92 1.50 -12.26 3.57
CA GLN A 92 0.43 -13.09 4.09
C GLN A 92 0.49 -14.39 3.31
N PRO A 93 0.63 -15.56 3.97
CA PRO A 93 0.62 -16.82 3.25
C PRO A 93 -0.62 -16.79 2.36
N GLY A 94 -0.39 -17.00 1.06
CA GLY A 94 -1.47 -17.04 0.09
C GLY A 94 -2.55 -17.94 0.67
N VAL A 95 -3.79 -17.45 0.69
CA VAL A 95 -4.93 -18.31 0.98
C VAL A 95 -4.88 -19.34 -0.13
N GLY A 96 -4.29 -20.50 0.19
CA GLY A 96 -4.28 -21.67 -0.66
C GLY A 96 -5.71 -21.94 -1.06
N ARG A 97 -5.89 -22.23 -2.34
CA ARG A 97 -7.17 -22.67 -2.87
C ARG A 97 -7.74 -23.81 -2.05
#